data_AF-A0A1I2VJM7-F1
#
_entry.id   AF-A0A1I2VJM7-F1
#
_cell.length_a   1.000
_cell.length_b   1.000
_cell.length_c   1.000
_cell.angle_alpha   90.00
_cell.angle_beta   90.00
_cell.angle_gamma   90.00
#
_symmetry.space_group_name_H-M   'P 1'
#
loop_
_entity.id
_entity.type
_entity.pdbx_description
1 polymer ?
#
loop_
_entity_poly.entity_id
_entity_poly.type
_entity_poly.pdbx_seq_one_letter_code
_entity_poly.pdbx_strand_id
1 'polypeptide(L)'
;MEIKTINYLKKEFVDYDDFVVSGEVYIGPENMDFVYEVFEFNVVSIKRLYSNFDDNAVMLSRGWMIVKTFDEKLIELKIESIVSRCNHLNDEENYVELSAYFRRLN
;
A
#
# COMPACT_ATOMS: atom_id res chain seq x y z
N MET A 1 -10.50 -11.78 7.77
CA MET A 1 -10.69 -10.41 7.25
C MET A 1 -10.61 -10.52 5.74
N GLU A 2 -11.45 -9.82 5.01
CA GLU A 2 -11.50 -9.89 3.55
C GLU A 2 -11.65 -8.50 2.91
N ILE A 3 -11.27 -8.40 1.65
CA ILE A 3 -11.53 -7.22 0.82
C ILE A 3 -13.00 -7.25 0.41
N LYS A 4 -13.77 -6.29 0.91
CA LYS A 4 -15.17 -6.10 0.52
C LYS A 4 -15.27 -5.44 -0.84
N THR A 5 -14.42 -4.45 -1.12
CA THR A 5 -14.35 -3.78 -2.42
C THR A 5 -13.05 -2.99 -2.57
N ILE A 6 -12.71 -2.67 -3.83
CA ILE A 6 -11.64 -1.73 -4.19
C ILE A 6 -12.27 -0.66 -5.06
N ASN A 7 -12.14 0.59 -4.65
CA ASN A 7 -12.58 1.74 -5.41
C ASN A 7 -11.39 2.51 -5.93
N TYR A 8 -11.36 2.81 -7.24
CA TYR A 8 -10.31 3.63 -7.82
C TYR A 8 -10.82 5.07 -7.94
N LEU A 9 -10.20 5.97 -7.17
CA LEU A 9 -10.58 7.37 -7.13
C LEU A 9 -10.02 8.14 -8.33
N LYS A 10 -8.76 7.87 -8.68
CA LYS A 10 -8.07 8.58 -9.75
C LYS A 10 -7.13 7.64 -10.50
N LYS A 11 -7.14 7.75 -11.82
CA LYS A 11 -6.27 7.00 -12.73
C LYS A 11 -5.70 7.97 -13.77
N GLU A 12 -4.44 8.34 -13.62
CA GLU A 12 -3.74 9.17 -14.59
C GLU A 12 -2.67 8.35 -15.29
N PHE A 13 -2.81 8.20 -16.59
CA PHE A 13 -1.88 7.50 -17.47
C PHE A 13 -1.44 8.47 -18.56
N VAL A 14 -0.13 8.70 -18.69
CA VAL A 14 0.44 9.36 -19.87
C VAL A 14 1.03 8.31 -20.82
N ASP A 15 1.55 7.21 -20.27
CA ASP A 15 2.05 6.05 -21.01
C ASP A 15 1.88 4.78 -20.15
N TYR A 16 2.15 3.61 -20.74
CA TYR A 16 2.09 2.32 -20.05
C TYR A 16 3.01 2.25 -18.81
N ASP A 17 4.20 2.88 -18.89
CA ASP A 17 5.18 2.95 -17.81
C ASP A 17 5.14 4.29 -17.06
N ASP A 18 4.18 5.16 -17.35
CA ASP A 18 4.07 6.52 -16.79
C ASP A 18 2.67 6.83 -16.26
N PHE A 19 2.42 6.45 -15.01
CA PHE A 19 1.12 6.58 -14.38
C PHE A 19 1.16 6.91 -12.88
N VAL A 20 0.04 7.44 -12.40
CA VAL A 20 -0.35 7.49 -10.99
C VAL A 20 -1.79 7.01 -10.83
N VAL A 21 -2.02 6.16 -9.85
CA VAL A 21 -3.35 5.63 -9.51
C VAL A 21 -3.57 5.81 -8.02
N SER A 22 -4.71 6.36 -7.63
CA SER A 22 -5.15 6.41 -6.24
C SER A 22 -6.45 5.64 -6.08
N GLY A 23 -6.61 5.02 -4.92
CA GLY A 23 -7.79 4.24 -4.62
C GLY A 23 -7.98 4.01 -3.13
N GLU A 24 -9.09 3.37 -2.83
CA GLU A 24 -9.50 2.95 -1.51
C GLU A 24 -9.74 1.45 -1.53
N VAL A 25 -9.35 0.75 -0.47
CA VAL A 25 -9.68 -0.64 -0.24
C VAL A 25 -10.48 -0.75 1.05
N TYR A 26 -11.58 -1.49 0.97
CA TYR A 26 -12.54 -1.67 2.05
C TYR A 26 -12.30 -3.05 2.63
N ILE A 27 -11.91 -3.13 3.90
CA ILE A 27 -11.51 -4.40 4.53
C ILE A 27 -12.40 -4.64 5.76
N GLY A 28 -13.02 -5.82 5.82
CA GLY A 28 -13.96 -6.18 6.89
C GLY A 28 -13.92 -7.65 7.28
N PRO A 29 -14.70 -8.07 8.29
CA PRO A 29 -14.85 -9.47 8.68
C PRO A 29 -15.56 -10.28 7.59
N GLU A 30 -15.16 -11.54 7.37
CA GLU A 30 -15.70 -12.40 6.31
C GLU A 30 -17.21 -12.65 6.44
N ASN A 31 -17.71 -12.79 7.68
CA ASN A 31 -19.09 -13.19 7.93
C ASN A 31 -20.02 -12.02 8.30
N MET A 32 -19.64 -10.78 7.98
CA MET A 32 -20.46 -9.60 8.26
C MET A 32 -20.52 -8.69 7.04
N ASP A 33 -21.74 -8.44 6.56
CA ASP A 33 -21.99 -7.46 5.51
C ASP A 33 -21.95 -6.03 6.10
N PHE A 34 -21.49 -5.08 5.28
CA PHE A 34 -21.47 -3.65 5.61
C PHE A 34 -20.62 -3.23 6.82
N VAL A 35 -19.84 -4.14 7.41
CA VAL A 35 -18.84 -3.84 8.44
C VAL A 35 -17.46 -3.85 7.79
N TYR A 36 -16.84 -2.68 7.63
CA TYR A 36 -15.51 -2.54 7.06
C TYR A 36 -14.83 -1.24 7.52
N GLU A 37 -13.51 -1.24 7.43
CA GLU A 37 -12.65 -0.05 7.48
C GLU A 37 -12.15 0.29 6.08
N VAL A 38 -11.91 1.58 5.81
CA VAL A 38 -11.47 2.07 4.49
C VAL A 38 -10.01 2.48 4.55
N PHE A 39 -9.20 1.98 3.62
CA PHE A 39 -7.78 2.31 3.50
C PHE A 39 -7.44 2.93 2.16
N GLU A 40 -6.75 4.08 2.17
CA GLU A 40 -6.26 4.70 0.96
C GLU A 40 -4.92 4.11 0.50
N PHE A 41 -4.77 3.92 -0.80
CA PHE A 41 -3.52 3.52 -1.43
C PHE A 41 -3.23 4.36 -2.66
N ASN A 42 -1.94 4.43 -3.00
CA ASN A 42 -1.47 5.05 -4.23
C ASN A 42 -0.46 4.11 -4.90
N VAL A 43 -0.54 4.02 -6.22
CA VAL A 43 0.42 3.30 -7.06
C VAL A 43 0.99 4.30 -8.05
N VAL A 44 2.31 4.47 -8.03
CA VAL A 44 3.02 5.38 -8.90
C VAL A 44 4.11 4.62 -9.65
N SER A 45 4.17 4.83 -10.96
CA SER A 45 5.27 4.30 -11.77
C SER A 45 6.59 5.03 -11.46
N ILE A 46 7.72 4.36 -11.67
CA ILE A 46 9.04 4.98 -11.50
C ILE A 46 9.20 6.19 -12.42
N LYS A 47 8.77 6.11 -13.68
CA LYS A 47 8.86 7.22 -14.64
C LYS A 47 8.07 8.44 -14.18
N ARG A 48 6.83 8.24 -13.72
CA ARG A 48 6.00 9.31 -13.13
C ARG A 48 6.64 9.92 -11.90
N LEU A 49 7.21 9.06 -11.05
CA LEU A 49 7.92 9.49 -9.84
C LEU A 49 9.08 10.41 -10.23
N TYR A 50 9.96 9.99 -11.14
CA TYR A 50 11.08 10.79 -11.64
C TYR A 50 10.64 12.09 -12.34
N SER A 51 9.56 12.07 -13.13
CA SER A 51 9.10 13.26 -13.87
C SER A 51 8.50 14.35 -12.96
N ASN A 52 8.05 13.99 -11.76
CA ASN A 52 7.44 14.89 -10.78
C ASN A 52 8.34 15.14 -9.56
N PHE A 53 9.54 14.54 -9.51
CA PHE A 53 10.52 14.74 -8.45
C PHE A 53 11.61 15.68 -8.94
N ASP A 54 11.78 16.82 -8.26
CA ASP A 54 12.99 17.63 -8.44
C ASP A 54 14.24 16.81 -8.07
N ASP A 55 15.35 17.03 -8.78
CA ASP A 55 16.62 16.29 -8.61
C ASP A 55 17.17 16.31 -7.17
N ASN A 56 16.72 17.26 -6.33
CA ASN A 56 17.12 17.42 -4.94
C ASN A 56 16.00 17.11 -3.92
N ALA A 57 14.89 16.53 -4.35
CA ALA A 57 13.80 16.18 -3.46
C ALA A 57 14.09 14.85 -2.73
N VAL A 58 13.76 14.79 -1.44
CA VAL A 58 13.83 13.57 -0.61
C VAL A 58 12.41 13.17 -0.24
N MET A 59 11.94 12.00 -0.71
CA MET A 59 10.64 11.44 -0.29
C MET A 59 10.80 10.56 0.93
N LEU A 60 10.28 11.00 2.06
CA LEU A 60 10.05 10.16 3.24
C LEU A 60 8.55 9.88 3.33
N SER A 61 8.10 8.63 3.15
CA SER A 61 6.71 8.29 3.49
C SER A 61 6.50 6.82 3.90
N ARG A 62 5.71 6.63 4.96
CA ARG A 62 5.22 5.35 5.48
C ARG A 62 4.27 4.69 4.48
N GLY A 63 4.31 3.37 4.30
CA GLY A 63 3.30 2.62 3.55
C GLY A 63 3.39 2.69 2.02
N TRP A 64 4.58 2.85 1.44
CA TRP A 64 4.79 2.73 -0.01
C TRP A 64 5.74 1.58 -0.34
N MET A 65 5.33 0.72 -1.27
CA MET A 65 6.22 -0.25 -1.92
C MET A 65 6.50 0.21 -3.34
N ILE A 66 7.76 0.51 -3.63
CA ILE A 66 8.22 0.94 -4.95
C ILE A 66 8.78 -0.28 -5.68
N VAL A 67 8.20 -0.64 -6.82
CA VAL A 67 8.60 -1.79 -7.64
C VAL A 67 8.94 -1.36 -9.07
N LYS A 68 9.91 -2.03 -9.69
CA LYS A 68 10.34 -1.75 -11.07
C LYS A 68 9.37 -2.29 -12.12
N THR A 69 8.74 -3.42 -11.83
CA THR A 69 7.74 -4.09 -12.66
C THR A 69 6.64 -4.60 -11.74
N PHE A 70 5.39 -4.49 -12.19
CA PHE A 70 4.26 -5.00 -11.43
C PHE A 70 4.23 -6.54 -11.49
N ASP A 71 4.31 -7.17 -10.32
CA ASP A 71 4.17 -8.62 -10.13
C ASP A 71 3.47 -8.84 -8.78
N GLU A 72 2.21 -9.28 -8.83
CA GLU A 72 1.36 -9.47 -7.65
C GLU A 72 1.97 -10.49 -6.69
N LYS A 73 2.52 -11.59 -7.21
CA LYS A 73 3.09 -12.67 -6.40
C LYS A 73 4.33 -12.20 -5.65
N LEU A 74 5.13 -11.33 -6.27
CA LEU A 74 6.29 -10.74 -5.62
C LEU A 74 5.89 -9.78 -4.48
N ILE A 75 4.82 -9.02 -4.68
CA ILE A 75 4.27 -8.11 -3.67
C ILE A 75 3.72 -8.91 -2.47
N GLU A 76 2.94 -9.96 -2.72
CA GLU A 76 2.42 -10.87 -1.69
C GLU A 76 3.53 -11.47 -0.83
N LEU A 77 4.54 -12.06 -1.46
CA LEU A 77 5.71 -12.63 -0.76
C LEU A 77 6.43 -11.59 0.11
N LYS A 78 6.47 -10.33 -0.34
CA LYS A 78 7.12 -9.25 0.40
C LYS A 78 6.32 -8.86 1.65
N ILE A 79 4.99 -8.79 1.53
CA ILE A 79 4.08 -8.52 2.65
C ILE A 79 4.18 -9.65 3.68
N GLU A 80 4.09 -10.91 3.25
CA GLU A 80 4.23 -12.09 4.13
C GLU A 80 5.53 -12.07 4.91
N SER A 81 6.64 -11.75 4.23
CA SER A 81 7.96 -11.64 4.87
C SER A 81 8.05 -10.51 5.90
N ILE A 82 7.29 -9.41 5.77
CA ILE A 82 7.28 -8.32 6.75
C ILE A 82 6.48 -8.76 7.97
N VAL A 83 5.28 -9.31 7.77
CA VAL A 83 4.41 -9.80 8.85
C VAL A 83 5.09 -10.91 9.66
N SER A 84 5.74 -11.87 9.01
CA SER A 84 6.41 -12.97 9.69
C SER A 84 7.55 -12.50 10.61
N ARG A 85 8.19 -11.36 10.29
CA ARG A 85 9.25 -10.78 11.12
C ARG A 85 8.70 -10.10 12.35
N CYS A 86 7.45 -9.61 12.31
CA CYS A 86 6.85 -8.96 13.46
C CYS A 86 6.28 -9.97 14.47
N ASN A 87 5.86 -11.18 14.07
CA ASN A 87 5.20 -12.21 14.91
C ASN A 87 5.91 -12.71 16.19
N HIS A 88 7.01 -12.10 16.65
CA HIS A 88 7.74 -12.47 17.86
C HIS A 88 7.44 -11.57 19.08
N LEU A 89 6.66 -10.49 18.91
CA LEU A 89 6.33 -9.56 19.99
C LEU A 89 4.86 -9.70 20.43
N ASN A 90 4.51 -9.05 21.55
CA ASN A 90 3.10 -8.94 21.96
C ASN A 90 2.31 -8.05 20.98
N ASP A 91 0.98 -8.13 21.02
CA ASP A 91 0.11 -7.48 20.01
C ASP A 91 0.37 -5.98 19.87
N GLU A 92 0.57 -5.27 20.98
CA GLU A 92 0.76 -3.82 20.98
C GLU A 92 2.10 -3.42 20.34
N GLU A 93 3.17 -4.16 20.64
CA GLU A 93 4.49 -4.00 20.05
C GLU A 93 4.49 -4.34 18.55
N ASN A 94 3.74 -5.37 18.15
CA ASN A 94 3.56 -5.74 16.73
C ASN A 94 2.93 -4.61 15.93
N TYR A 95 1.90 -3.96 16.48
CA TYR A 95 1.24 -2.84 15.80
C TYR A 95 2.15 -1.63 15.64
N VAL A 96 3.02 -1.36 16.62
CA VAL A 96 4.01 -0.28 16.54
C VAL A 96 5.06 -0.61 15.47
N GLU A 97 5.60 -1.82 15.45
CA GLU A 97 6.58 -2.26 14.45
C GLU A 97 6.01 -2.23 13.02
N LEU A 98 4.80 -2.76 12.81
CA LEU A 98 4.14 -2.76 11.51
C LEU A 98 3.87 -1.35 10.98
N SER A 99 3.67 -0.36 11.86
CA SER A 99 3.46 1.03 11.48
C SER A 99 4.70 1.73 10.88
N ALA A 100 5.88 1.12 11.03
CA ALA A 100 7.10 1.56 10.34
C ALA A 100 7.08 1.19 8.85
N TYR A 101 6.40 0.10 8.49
CA TYR A 101 6.30 -0.41 7.13
C TYR A 101 5.01 0.04 6.44
N PHE A 102 3.90 0.09 7.18
CA PHE A 102 2.57 0.37 6.67
C PHE A 102 2.00 1.66 7.29
N ARG A 103 1.11 2.34 6.56
CA ARG A 103 0.40 3.51 7.11
C ARG A 103 -0.73 3.01 8.02
N ARG A 104 -0.65 3.32 9.31
CA ARG A 104 -1.78 3.20 10.25
C ARG A 104 -2.72 4.38 10.00
N LEU A 105 -3.97 4.12 9.64
CA LEU A 105 -5.00 5.14 9.63
C LEU A 105 -5.47 5.35 11.08
N ASN A 106 -5.49 6.60 11.50
CA ASN A 106 -6.06 7.03 12.78
C ASN A 106 -7.53 7.40 12.57
#